data_AF-A0A6P0SXK6-F1
#
_entry.id   AF-A0A6P0SXK6-F1
#
_cell.length_a   1.000
_cell.length_b   1.000
_cell.length_c   1.000
_cell.angle_alpha   90.00
_cell.angle_beta   90.00
_cell.angle_gamma   90.00
#
_symmetry.space_group_name_H-M   'P 1'
#
loop_
_entity.id
_entity.type
_entity.pdbx_description
1 polymer ?
#
loop_
_entity_poly.entity_id
_entity_poly.type
_entity_poly.pdbx_seq_one_letter_code
_entity_poly.pdbx_strand_id
1 'polypeptide(L)' 'YSNGDSYDGEFSNGEKQGQGSYIFADGTRVEGTWKDGELQQ' A
#
# COMPACT_ATOMS: atom_id res chain seq x y z
N TYR A 1 12.15 -12.04 -10.36
CA TYR A 1 11.83 -11.83 -8.93
C TYR A 1 10.70 -10.84 -8.87
N SER A 2 9.47 -11.34 -8.96
CA SER A 2 8.28 -10.52 -8.72
C SER A 2 8.13 -10.49 -7.21
N ASN A 3 8.51 -9.39 -6.57
CA ASN A 3 8.09 -9.15 -5.19
C ASN A 3 6.56 -9.22 -5.25
N GLY A 4 5.97 -10.28 -4.70
CA GLY A 4 4.53 -10.56 -4.81
C GLY A 4 3.66 -9.54 -4.06
N ASP A 5 4.27 -8.44 -3.62
CA ASP A 5 3.60 -7.37 -2.94
C ASP A 5 2.83 -6.52 -3.96
N SER A 6 1.58 -6.23 -3.65
CA SER A 6 0.70 -5.40 -4.47
C SER A 6 0.08 -4.34 -3.60
N TYR A 7 0.00 -3.11 -4.11
CA TYR A 7 -0.74 -2.05 -3.47
C TYR A 7 -1.91 -1.65 -4.35
N ASP A 8 -3.09 -1.59 -3.75
CA ASP A 8 -4.32 -1.10 -4.36
C ASP A 8 -4.76 0.16 -3.61
N GLY A 9 -4.64 1.32 -4.24
CA GLY A 9 -4.97 2.59 -3.62
C GLY A 9 -4.44 3.78 -4.42
N GLU A 10 -4.59 4.97 -3.86
CA GLU A 10 -4.14 6.19 -4.52
C GLU A 10 -2.63 6.36 -4.39
N PHE A 11 -2.04 6.94 -5.43
CA PHE A 11 -0.64 7.37 -5.43
C PHE A 11 -0.59 8.86 -5.72
N SER A 12 0.23 9.59 -4.96
CA SER A 12 0.55 10.99 -5.23
C SER A 12 2.06 11.14 -5.26
N ASN A 13 2.61 11.80 -6.27
CA ASN A 13 4.05 11.96 -6.48
C ASN A 13 4.86 10.64 -6.46
N GLY A 14 4.25 9.51 -6.81
CA GLY A 14 4.90 8.19 -6.79
C GLY A 14 4.89 7.51 -5.41
N GLU A 15 4.26 8.12 -4.41
CA GLU A 15 4.11 7.56 -3.07
C GLU A 15 2.65 7.19 -2.79
N LYS A 16 2.45 6.19 -1.93
CA LYS A 16 1.12 5.73 -1.52
C LYS A 16 0.43 6.83 -0.71
N GLN A 17 -0.79 7.17 -1.07
CA GLN A 17 -1.60 8.23 -0.48
C GLN A 17 -3.08 7.81 -0.39
N GLY A 18 -3.84 8.51 0.46
CA GLY A 18 -5.28 8.28 0.59
C GLY A 18 -5.63 6.90 1.15
N GLN A 19 -6.83 6.40 0.90
CA GLN A 19 -7.22 5.05 1.33
C GLN A 19 -6.59 4.00 0.41
N GLY A 20 -6.02 2.95 1.00
CA GLY A 20 -5.38 1.89 0.23
C GLY A 20 -5.18 0.60 1.00
N SER A 21 -5.01 -0.49 0.23
CA SER A 21 -4.73 -1.84 0.68
C SER A 21 -3.37 -2.28 0.18
N TYR A 22 -2.48 -2.68 1.08
CA TYR A 22 -1.21 -3.32 0.73
C TYR A 22 -1.31 -4.83 0.98
N ILE A 23 -1.06 -5.62 -0.04
CA ILE A 23 -1.03 -7.08 -0.01
C ILE A 23 0.44 -7.48 -0.09
N PHE A 24 0.93 -8.18 0.91
CA PHE A 24 2.27 -8.74 0.93
C PHE A 24 2.32 -10.05 0.14
N ALA A 25 3.50 -10.45 -0.31
CA ALA A 25 3.72 -11.70 -1.04
C ALA A 25 3.33 -12.96 -0.24
N ASP A 26 3.24 -12.88 1.08
CA ASP A 26 2.75 -13.94 1.97
C ASP A 26 1.21 -14.02 2.04
N GLY A 27 0.50 -13.10 1.38
CA GLY A 27 -0.95 -12.97 1.39
C GLY A 27 -1.50 -12.10 2.52
N THR A 28 -0.65 -11.56 3.40
CA THR A 28 -1.04 -10.62 4.44
C THR A 28 -1.58 -9.35 3.80
N ARG A 29 -2.76 -8.87 4.24
CA ARG A 29 -3.38 -7.64 3.74
C ARG A 29 -3.44 -6.61 4.85
N VAL A 30 -3.02 -5.39 4.53
CA VAL A 30 -3.06 -4.24 5.44
C VAL A 30 -3.84 -3.12 4.77
N GLU A 31 -4.91 -2.70 5.43
CA GLU A 31 -5.82 -1.66 4.95
C GLU A 31 -5.72 -0.44 5.86
N GLY A 32 -5.75 0.75 5.26
CA GLY A 32 -5.85 1.99 6.02
C GLY A 32 -5.57 3.21 5.16
N THR A 33 -5.30 4.32 5.84
CA THR A 33 -4.95 5.57 5.16
C THR A 33 -3.45 5.63 4.99
N TRP A 34 -2.98 5.78 3.76
CA TRP A 34 -1.60 5.96 3.41
C TRP A 34 -1.31 7.45 3.28
N LYS A 35 -0.16 7.89 3.78
CA LYS A 35 0.32 9.24 3.63
C LYS A 35 1.83 9.18 3.46
N ASP A 36 2.32 9.77 2.37
CA ASP A 36 3.75 9.85 2.04
C ASP A 36 4.43 8.47 2.08
N GLY A 37 3.73 7.44 1.58
CA GLY A 37 4.24 6.06 1.53
C GLY A 37 4.03 5.24 2.81
N GLU A 38 3.58 5.86 3.91
CA GLU A 38 3.43 5.24 5.23
C GLU A 38 1.95 5.04 5.59
N LEU A 39 1.65 3.90 6.23
CA LEU A 39 0.32 3.63 6.77
C LEU A 39 0.10 4.47 8.04
N GLN A 40 -0.88 5.36 7.98
CA GLN A 40 -1.41 6.12 9.10
C GLN A 40 -2.52 5.27 9.74
N GLN A 41 -2.27 4.78 10.95
CA GLN A 41 -3.23 4.03 11.76
C GLN A 41 -3.86 4.92 12.83
#